data_AF-A0A8D0A421-F1
#
_entry.id   AF-A0A8D0A421-F1
#
_cell.length_a   1.000
_cell.length_b   1.000
_cell.length_c   1.000
_cell.angle_alpha   90.00
_cell.angle_beta   90.00
_cell.angle_gamma   90.00
#
_symmetry.space_group_name_H-M   'P 1'
#
loop_
_entity.id
_entity.type
_entity.pdbx_description
1 polymer ?
#
loop_
_entity_poly.entity_id
_entity_poly.type
_entity_poly.pdbx_seq_one_letter_code
_entity_poly.pdbx_strand_id
1 'polypeptide(L)'
;MFLNDFYFVLEADLDQEEQEKLPMTGGGDGAEDAVSAGGGETVEENGSVKLKMPEEAEVEEVKFTGLNKEELLRVAGTPGWVRTRWALLAPRCRDLPDTAWWNGGPLYQIGNIQAFTDAGDLKGVEQKMGSLSQLKVRGLLLGPIHVAPPDEAMSLRFEEISSELGNLEQFRSLVQAAHKKGISVVLDLTPNYRGSSGPWFSNISVTNVSALVFWMNEGVDGVQLAGVERVASVVPSLWLDIRAIVQNGTEERPDKRVLIGVTERSAAEEVSALLSSSGVDLLVSRVLRPGNTDAGELAQSVQLLYSSHSQTQLAWNLGGRAEGHLASLVGPALVRLHTLLLLTLPGAPVVNYGDEIGLMDQDTKFPRMLWDSDEERSVPSVCRVAGFFRVLSELRGKERSLLYGDFLLLSNSSSSLAFQRVWDQSERYIAAFNWAPEEAALPLSRAAALPQRASVVLSTNASALPADSSVDLTELRLGPGQAALLRFPYTG
;
A
#
# COMPACT_ATOMS: atom_id res chain seq x y z
N MET A 1 25.19 8.65 21.25
CA MET A 1 24.97 10.09 20.98
C MET A 1 24.30 10.17 19.62
N PHE A 2 22.99 10.26 19.44
CA PHE A 2 21.83 10.53 20.31
C PHE A 2 20.70 9.52 20.00
N LEU A 3 19.90 9.23 21.02
CA LEU A 3 18.63 8.49 21.00
C LEU A 3 17.51 9.50 21.33
N ASN A 4 16.32 9.20 20.81
CA ASN A 4 14.99 9.50 21.35
C ASN A 4 14.35 10.91 21.31
N ASP A 5 13.02 10.81 21.19
CA ASP A 5 11.93 11.69 21.62
C ASP A 5 11.45 12.83 20.71
N PHE A 6 10.20 12.71 20.26
CA PHE A 6 9.21 13.80 20.26
C PHE A 6 7.78 13.21 20.33
N TYR A 7 7.32 12.98 21.56
CA TYR A 7 5.90 12.98 21.94
C TYR A 7 5.54 14.42 22.33
N PHE A 8 4.54 15.00 21.69
CA PHE A 8 3.99 16.30 22.09
C PHE A 8 2.93 16.07 23.17
N VAL A 9 3.28 16.38 24.41
CA VAL A 9 2.37 16.49 25.57
C VAL A 9 2.01 17.96 25.71
N LEU A 10 0.71 18.27 25.78
CA LEU A 10 0.20 19.58 26.17
C LEU A 10 0.13 19.63 27.71
N GLU A 11 1.11 20.28 28.33
CA GLU A 11 1.00 20.79 29.69
C GLU A 11 0.12 22.05 29.70
N ALA A 12 -0.82 22.09 30.63
CA ALA A 12 -1.42 23.34 31.11
C ALA A 12 -1.50 23.22 32.65
N ASP A 13 -0.85 24.18 33.29
CA ASP A 13 -0.52 24.25 34.70
C ASP A 13 -1.72 24.24 35.66
N LEU A 14 -1.41 23.66 36.83
CA LEU A 14 -2.19 23.67 38.07
C LEU A 14 -1.99 25.00 38.79
N ASP A 15 -3.09 25.64 39.22
CA ASP A 15 -3.11 26.54 40.37
C ASP A 15 -4.08 26.01 41.43
N GLN A 16 -3.54 25.79 42.63
CA GLN A 16 -4.20 25.62 43.95
C GLN A 16 -4.93 26.93 44.32
N GLU A 17 -5.97 27.09 45.14
CA GLU A 17 -6.60 26.41 46.30
C GLU A 17 -8.02 27.06 46.41
N GLU A 18 -9.08 26.44 46.92
CA GLU A 18 -9.49 26.54 48.33
C GLU A 18 -10.61 25.54 48.66
N GLN A 19 -10.54 24.97 49.85
CA GLN A 19 -11.46 24.00 50.44
C GLN A 19 -12.78 24.65 50.89
N GLU A 20 -13.93 24.03 50.61
CA GLU A 20 -15.13 24.20 51.44
C GLU A 20 -15.63 22.87 51.99
N LYS A 21 -15.87 22.92 53.30
CA LYS A 21 -16.01 21.83 54.26
C LYS A 21 -17.38 21.19 54.23
N LEU A 22 -17.42 19.85 54.29
CA LEU A 22 -18.57 19.08 54.77
C LEU A 22 -18.65 19.17 56.31
N PRO A 23 -19.84 19.24 56.93
CA PRO A 23 -19.96 19.14 58.37
C PRO A 23 -19.99 17.67 58.81
N MET A 24 -19.06 17.33 59.69
CA MET A 24 -19.11 16.18 60.59
C MET A 24 -20.17 16.40 61.68
N THR A 25 -20.92 15.35 62.03
CA THR A 25 -21.28 15.08 63.43
C THR A 25 -20.89 13.64 63.72
N GLY A 26 -20.16 13.45 64.81
CA GLY A 26 -19.58 12.18 65.21
C GLY A 26 -19.73 11.93 66.70
N GLY A 27 -19.13 10.81 67.12
CA GLY A 27 -18.90 10.41 68.51
C GLY A 27 -19.72 9.19 68.90
N GLY A 28 -19.14 8.08 69.37
CA GLY A 28 -17.74 7.77 69.69
C GLY A 28 -17.62 6.39 70.33
N ASP A 29 -16.40 5.84 70.26
CA ASP A 29 -15.67 4.90 71.14
C ASP A 29 -16.40 3.68 71.74
N GLY A 30 -15.85 2.47 71.77
CA GLY A 30 -14.52 1.93 71.47
C GLY A 30 -14.41 0.48 72.02
N ALA A 31 -13.30 -0.21 71.70
CA ALA A 31 -12.87 -1.56 72.13
C ALA A 31 -13.69 -2.75 71.57
N GLU A 32 -13.16 -3.91 71.18
CA GLU A 32 -11.84 -4.55 71.28
C GLU A 32 -11.80 -5.75 70.30
N ASP A 33 -10.60 -6.10 69.84
CA ASP A 33 -10.06 -7.39 69.38
C ASP A 33 -10.94 -8.51 68.79
N ALA A 34 -10.47 -9.02 67.65
CA ALA A 34 -10.73 -10.38 67.20
C ALA A 34 -9.89 -11.38 68.01
N VAL A 35 -10.44 -12.59 68.26
CA VAL A 35 -9.81 -13.92 68.02
C VAL A 35 -10.62 -15.07 68.67
N SER A 36 -10.94 -16.06 67.83
CA SER A 36 -10.97 -17.53 68.09
C SER A 36 -12.18 -18.23 68.75
N ALA A 37 -12.52 -19.33 68.04
CA ALA A 37 -12.94 -20.66 68.50
C ALA A 37 -14.42 -20.96 68.76
N GLY A 38 -14.94 -21.88 67.93
CA GLY A 38 -15.41 -23.16 68.47
C GLY A 38 -16.89 -23.50 68.27
N GLY A 39 -17.15 -24.42 67.33
CA GLY A 39 -17.99 -25.60 67.58
C GLY A 39 -19.50 -25.50 67.35
N GLY A 40 -20.03 -26.50 66.63
CA GLY A 40 -21.31 -27.12 66.98
C GLY A 40 -22.51 -26.87 66.09
N GLU A 41 -22.71 -27.77 65.12
CA GLU A 41 -23.96 -28.51 64.83
C GLU A 41 -25.36 -27.86 65.02
N THR A 42 -26.06 -27.75 63.88
CA THR A 42 -27.42 -28.23 63.55
C THR A 42 -28.68 -27.77 64.32
N VAL A 43 -29.65 -27.33 63.49
CA VAL A 43 -31.12 -27.62 63.47
C VAL A 43 -32.10 -26.66 64.20
N GLU A 44 -33.01 -26.14 63.36
CA GLU A 44 -34.43 -25.73 63.53
C GLU A 44 -34.92 -25.04 64.82
N GLU A 45 -35.58 -23.89 64.72
CA GLU A 45 -37.05 -23.82 64.61
C GLU A 45 -37.59 -22.37 64.51
N ASN A 46 -38.78 -22.32 63.91
CA ASN A 46 -39.76 -21.24 63.77
C ASN A 46 -39.93 -20.27 64.95
N GLY A 47 -40.27 -19.01 64.65
CA GLY A 47 -40.88 -18.14 65.65
C GLY A 47 -40.97 -16.66 65.27
N SER A 48 -42.09 -16.26 64.70
CA SER A 48 -42.46 -14.87 64.42
C SER A 48 -42.50 -14.01 65.69
N VAL A 49 -41.81 -12.86 65.69
CA VAL A 49 -42.05 -11.77 66.64
C VAL A 49 -42.16 -10.44 65.90
N LYS A 50 -43.34 -9.81 66.04
CA LYS A 50 -43.71 -8.51 65.47
C LYS A 50 -42.84 -7.40 66.07
N LEU A 51 -42.18 -6.62 65.21
CA LEU A 51 -41.64 -5.31 65.57
C LEU A 51 -42.38 -4.22 64.77
N LYS A 52 -42.87 -3.25 65.54
CA LYS A 52 -43.82 -2.22 65.19
C LYS A 52 -43.10 -1.12 64.40
N MET A 53 -43.53 -0.85 63.17
CA MET A 53 -42.99 0.25 62.35
C MET A 53 -43.41 1.60 62.97
N PRO A 54 -42.50 2.56 63.16
CA PRO A 54 -42.87 3.95 63.41
C PRO A 54 -43.45 4.57 62.13
N GLU A 55 -44.45 5.42 62.31
CA GLU A 55 -45.18 6.16 61.28
C GLU A 55 -44.27 6.93 60.30
N GLU A 56 -44.59 6.73 59.02
CA GLU A 56 -44.57 7.66 57.89
C GLU A 56 -43.71 8.93 58.04
N ALA A 57 -42.47 8.85 57.56
CA ALA A 57 -41.84 9.99 56.88
C ALA A 57 -41.88 9.69 55.37
N GLU A 58 -42.63 10.53 54.66
CA GLU A 58 -42.89 10.45 53.22
C GLU A 58 -41.59 10.25 52.43
N VAL A 59 -41.44 9.10 51.76
CA VAL A 59 -40.49 8.95 50.67
C VAL A 59 -41.15 9.62 49.47
N GLU A 60 -40.78 10.87 49.18
CA GLU A 60 -41.15 11.49 47.91
C GLU A 60 -40.64 10.61 46.77
N GLU A 61 -41.54 9.92 46.08
CA GLU A 61 -41.25 9.35 44.77
C GLU A 61 -40.85 10.52 43.86
N VAL A 62 -39.55 10.68 43.58
CA VAL A 62 -39.05 11.63 42.61
C VAL A 62 -39.54 11.19 41.23
N LYS A 63 -40.75 11.64 40.89
CA LYS A 63 -41.36 11.41 39.59
C LYS A 63 -40.59 12.28 38.61
N PHE A 64 -39.71 11.67 37.82
CA PHE A 64 -38.87 12.36 36.85
C PHE A 64 -39.76 12.96 35.75
N THR A 65 -40.25 14.18 35.96
CA THR A 65 -40.88 14.97 34.91
C THR A 65 -39.77 15.38 33.95
N GLY A 66 -39.85 14.96 32.69
CA GLY A 66 -38.82 15.27 31.70
C GLY A 66 -38.49 16.76 31.66
N LEU A 67 -37.20 17.07 31.47
CA LEU A 67 -36.70 18.45 31.38
C LEU A 67 -37.45 19.23 30.30
N ASN A 68 -37.80 20.47 30.58
CA ASN A 68 -38.32 21.35 29.54
C ASN A 68 -37.20 21.72 28.55
N LYS A 69 -37.56 22.28 27.38
CA LYS A 69 -36.59 22.59 26.30
C LYS A 69 -35.45 23.51 26.78
N GLU A 70 -35.73 24.48 27.63
CA GLU A 70 -34.73 25.45 28.10
C GLU A 70 -33.77 24.84 29.12
N GLU A 71 -34.29 24.00 30.03
CA GLU A 71 -33.50 23.24 30.99
C GLU A 71 -32.62 22.19 30.30
N LEU A 72 -33.17 21.51 29.29
CA LEU A 72 -32.42 20.55 28.48
C LEU A 72 -31.29 21.24 27.71
N LEU A 73 -31.52 22.44 27.14
CA LEU A 73 -30.47 23.21 26.48
C LEU A 73 -29.40 23.70 27.45
N ARG A 74 -29.75 24.06 28.70
CA ARG A 74 -28.78 24.40 29.74
C ARG A 74 -27.89 23.21 30.12
N VAL A 75 -28.48 22.02 30.28
CA VAL A 75 -27.73 20.80 30.60
C VAL A 75 -26.87 20.35 29.41
N ALA A 76 -27.42 20.37 28.19
CA ALA A 76 -26.72 19.96 26.98
C ALA A 76 -25.56 20.89 26.60
N GLY A 77 -25.59 22.16 27.03
CA GLY A 77 -24.52 23.14 26.80
C GLY A 77 -23.39 23.09 27.84
N THR A 78 -23.51 22.30 28.90
CA THR A 78 -22.44 22.17 29.89
C THR A 78 -21.18 21.55 29.28
N PRO A 79 -19.97 21.97 29.66
CA PRO A 79 -18.73 21.42 29.12
C PRO A 79 -18.63 19.89 29.21
N GLY A 80 -19.19 19.30 30.28
CA GLY A 80 -19.29 17.85 30.45
C GLY A 80 -20.13 17.20 29.35
N TRP A 81 -21.38 17.63 29.16
CA TRP A 81 -22.25 17.10 28.10
C TRP A 81 -21.75 17.41 26.69
N VAL A 82 -21.12 18.56 26.47
CA VAL A 82 -20.51 18.90 25.18
C VAL A 82 -19.34 17.95 24.88
N ARG A 83 -18.45 17.69 25.85
CA ARG A 83 -17.34 16.74 25.70
C ARG A 83 -17.83 15.31 25.49
N THR A 84 -18.82 14.87 26.27
CA THR A 84 -19.44 13.54 26.11
C THR A 84 -20.15 13.42 24.75
N ARG A 85 -20.86 14.46 24.32
CA ARG A 85 -21.49 14.51 23.00
C ARG A 85 -20.45 14.51 21.88
N TRP A 86 -19.34 15.22 22.03
CA TRP A 86 -18.22 15.15 21.08
C TRP A 86 -17.61 13.76 21.05
N ALA A 87 -17.39 13.12 22.19
CA ALA A 87 -16.87 11.75 22.25
C ALA A 87 -17.83 10.71 21.64
N LEU A 88 -19.15 10.91 21.78
CA LEU A 88 -20.16 9.97 21.29
C LEU A 88 -20.61 10.22 19.86
N LEU A 89 -20.64 11.49 19.41
CA LEU A 89 -21.19 11.91 18.11
C LEU A 89 -20.13 12.49 17.15
N ALA A 90 -18.86 12.63 17.55
CA ALA A 90 -17.82 12.94 16.56
C ALA A 90 -17.77 11.79 15.54
N PRO A 91 -17.77 12.10 14.23
CA PRO A 91 -17.56 11.08 13.21
C PRO A 91 -16.24 10.38 13.51
N ARG A 92 -16.29 9.06 13.71
CA ARG A 92 -15.05 8.27 13.84
C ARG A 92 -14.35 8.28 12.49
N CYS A 93 -13.06 8.57 12.48
CA CYS A 93 -12.24 8.38 11.29
C CYS A 93 -12.37 6.93 10.84
N ARG A 94 -12.33 6.71 9.52
CA ARG A 94 -12.30 5.37 8.95
C ARG A 94 -11.06 4.65 9.45
N ASP A 95 -11.23 3.45 10.01
CA ASP A 95 -10.11 2.63 10.44
C ASP A 95 -9.17 2.35 9.26
N LEU A 96 -7.88 2.32 9.55
CA LEU A 96 -6.88 1.97 8.54
C LEU A 96 -7.10 0.50 8.13
N PRO A 97 -7.11 0.19 6.83
CA PRO A 97 -7.24 -1.19 6.40
C PRO A 97 -6.00 -1.97 6.82
N ASP A 98 -6.18 -3.26 7.16
CA ASP A 98 -5.05 -4.17 7.40
C ASP A 98 -4.32 -4.42 6.07
N THR A 99 -3.28 -3.63 5.81
CA THR A 99 -2.54 -3.67 4.56
C THR A 99 -1.20 -4.34 4.71
N ALA A 100 -0.91 -5.27 3.80
CA ALA A 100 0.41 -5.88 3.70
C ALA A 100 1.48 -4.89 3.21
N TRP A 101 2.75 -5.21 3.44
CA TRP A 101 3.89 -4.34 3.15
C TRP A 101 3.98 -3.90 1.68
N TRP A 102 3.53 -4.74 0.73
CA TRP A 102 3.55 -4.44 -0.71
C TRP A 102 2.58 -3.33 -1.12
N ASN A 103 1.63 -2.96 -0.26
CA ASN A 103 0.72 -1.84 -0.50
C ASN A 103 1.31 -0.50 -0.08
N GLY A 104 2.42 -0.50 0.68
CA GLY A 104 3.02 0.70 1.27
C GLY A 104 3.87 1.55 0.32
N GLY A 105 3.98 1.16 -0.96
CA GLY A 105 4.76 1.88 -1.96
C GLY A 105 5.13 1.03 -3.18
N PRO A 106 6.01 1.54 -4.06
CA PRO A 106 6.35 0.86 -5.30
C PRO A 106 7.21 -0.40 -5.10
N LEU A 107 6.98 -1.39 -5.96
CA LEU A 107 7.80 -2.58 -6.13
C LEU A 107 8.75 -2.34 -7.31
N TYR A 108 10.04 -2.58 -7.12
CA TYR A 108 11.07 -2.31 -8.11
C TYR A 108 11.61 -3.61 -8.68
N GLN A 109 11.48 -3.81 -9.99
CA GLN A 109 11.80 -5.07 -10.66
C GLN A 109 13.15 -5.02 -11.36
N ILE A 110 14.03 -5.96 -11.04
CA ILE A 110 15.31 -6.17 -11.71
C ILE A 110 15.24 -7.48 -12.49
N GLY A 111 14.94 -7.41 -13.80
CA GLY A 111 14.83 -8.61 -14.64
C GLY A 111 16.17 -9.26 -15.01
N ASN A 112 17.26 -8.50 -15.01
CA ASN A 112 18.62 -8.97 -15.31
C ASN A 112 19.65 -8.23 -14.44
N ILE A 113 20.32 -8.96 -13.54
CA ILE A 113 21.28 -8.41 -12.58
C ILE A 113 22.58 -7.93 -13.27
N GLN A 114 23.00 -8.61 -14.34
CA GLN A 114 24.19 -8.24 -15.11
C GLN A 114 24.03 -6.89 -15.82
N ALA A 115 22.80 -6.58 -16.25
CA ALA A 115 22.49 -5.29 -16.84
C ALA A 115 22.30 -4.20 -15.76
N PHE A 116 21.87 -4.57 -14.56
CA PHE A 116 21.56 -3.61 -13.50
C PHE A 116 22.78 -2.98 -12.84
N THR A 117 23.93 -3.67 -12.78
CA THR A 117 25.14 -3.11 -12.17
C THR A 117 26.37 -3.35 -13.05
N ASP A 118 27.40 -2.51 -12.91
CA ASP A 118 28.64 -2.68 -13.67
C ASP A 118 29.40 -3.97 -13.31
N ALA A 119 29.35 -4.36 -12.03
CA ALA A 119 29.91 -5.62 -11.55
C ALA A 119 29.10 -6.83 -12.05
N GLY A 120 27.80 -6.64 -12.28
CA GLY A 120 26.89 -7.65 -12.79
C GLY A 120 26.55 -8.79 -11.82
N ASP A 121 26.78 -8.57 -10.52
CA ASP A 121 26.63 -9.56 -9.45
C ASP A 121 25.72 -9.07 -8.32
N LEU A 122 25.38 -9.97 -7.40
CA LEU A 122 24.53 -9.67 -6.23
C LEU A 122 25.15 -8.61 -5.31
N LYS A 123 26.47 -8.54 -5.25
CA LYS A 123 27.19 -7.53 -4.46
C LYS A 123 27.04 -6.13 -5.05
N GLY A 124 27.00 -6.01 -6.37
CA GLY A 124 26.66 -4.78 -7.08
C GLY A 124 25.27 -4.31 -6.70
N VAL A 125 24.28 -5.22 -6.69
CA VAL A 125 22.90 -4.91 -6.28
C VAL A 125 22.88 -4.40 -4.83
N GLU A 126 23.59 -5.07 -3.92
CA GLU A 126 23.70 -4.68 -2.51
C GLU A 126 24.22 -3.24 -2.34
N GLN A 127 25.25 -2.86 -3.12
CA GLN A 127 25.81 -1.50 -3.08
C GLN A 127 24.79 -0.43 -3.51
N LYS A 128 23.84 -0.77 -4.39
CA LYS A 128 22.80 0.16 -4.88
C LYS A 128 21.55 0.20 -3.99
N MET A 129 21.50 -0.54 -2.88
CA MET A 129 20.39 -0.47 -1.90
C MET A 129 20.19 0.94 -1.33
N GLY A 130 21.27 1.72 -1.20
CA GLY A 130 21.18 3.13 -0.81
C GLY A 130 20.35 3.96 -1.79
N SER A 131 20.60 3.79 -3.08
CA SER A 131 19.87 4.49 -4.15
C SER A 131 18.41 4.07 -4.22
N LEU A 132 18.12 2.76 -4.13
CA LEU A 132 16.74 2.27 -4.12
C LEU A 132 15.93 2.83 -2.93
N SER A 133 16.53 2.91 -1.75
CA SER A 133 15.89 3.53 -0.59
C SER A 133 15.57 5.02 -0.79
N GLN A 134 16.41 5.76 -1.53
CA GLN A 134 16.13 7.15 -1.90
C GLN A 134 14.95 7.27 -2.88
N LEU A 135 14.71 6.26 -3.72
CA LEU A 135 13.53 6.17 -4.59
C LEU A 135 12.24 5.80 -3.81
N LYS A 136 12.34 5.55 -2.50
CA LYS A 136 11.23 5.18 -1.61
C LYS A 136 10.48 3.91 -2.04
N VAL A 137 11.19 2.98 -2.69
CA VAL A 137 10.63 1.66 -3.04
C VAL A 137 10.47 0.82 -1.77
N ARG A 138 9.45 -0.04 -1.74
CA ARG A 138 9.13 -0.91 -0.59
C ARG A 138 9.50 -2.36 -0.84
N GLY A 139 9.51 -2.78 -2.09
CA GLY A 139 9.87 -4.14 -2.47
C GLY A 139 10.86 -4.16 -3.62
N LEU A 140 11.72 -5.16 -3.61
CA LEU A 140 12.64 -5.50 -4.69
C LEU A 140 12.20 -6.84 -5.28
N LEU A 141 11.76 -6.85 -6.54
CA LEU A 141 11.51 -8.07 -7.30
C LEU A 141 12.80 -8.45 -8.02
N LEU A 142 13.56 -9.37 -7.42
CA LEU A 142 14.85 -9.80 -7.93
C LEU A 142 14.62 -10.94 -8.95
N GLY A 143 14.98 -10.68 -10.20
CA GLY A 143 14.84 -11.62 -11.30
C GLY A 143 15.65 -12.90 -11.10
N PRO A 144 15.41 -13.94 -11.91
CA PRO A 144 15.86 -15.29 -11.59
C PRO A 144 17.37 -15.37 -11.41
N ILE A 145 17.79 -15.78 -10.21
CA ILE A 145 19.20 -15.99 -9.85
C ILE A 145 19.63 -17.45 -9.92
N HIS A 146 18.64 -18.34 -10.00
CA HIS A 146 18.85 -19.77 -9.95
C HIS A 146 19.39 -20.33 -11.26
N VAL A 147 20.06 -21.47 -11.20
CA VAL A 147 20.60 -22.14 -12.39
C VAL A 147 19.47 -22.79 -13.18
N ALA A 148 19.14 -22.20 -14.34
CA ALA A 148 18.15 -22.75 -15.27
C ALA A 148 18.64 -22.65 -16.72
N PRO A 149 19.24 -23.73 -17.26
CA PRO A 149 19.53 -23.80 -18.68
C PRO A 149 18.22 -23.82 -19.49
N PRO A 150 18.15 -23.12 -20.63
CA PRO A 150 16.92 -22.93 -21.37
C PRO A 150 16.38 -24.27 -21.88
N ASP A 151 15.10 -24.54 -21.62
CA ASP A 151 14.38 -25.74 -22.06
C ASP A 151 14.98 -27.09 -21.56
N GLU A 152 15.90 -27.08 -20.58
CA GLU A 152 16.50 -28.29 -19.98
C GLU A 152 16.08 -28.52 -18.52
N ALA A 153 14.92 -29.15 -18.33
CA ALA A 153 14.35 -29.40 -17.00
C ALA A 153 15.28 -30.20 -16.04
N MET A 154 16.09 -31.13 -16.55
CA MET A 154 16.94 -32.01 -15.73
C MET A 154 18.15 -31.27 -15.12
N SER A 155 18.55 -30.17 -15.74
CA SER A 155 19.69 -29.35 -15.34
C SER A 155 19.28 -28.18 -14.43
N LEU A 156 17.98 -28.01 -14.17
CA LEU A 156 17.44 -26.98 -13.30
C LEU A 156 17.88 -27.20 -11.85
N ARG A 157 18.38 -26.16 -11.18
CA ARG A 157 18.71 -26.14 -9.75
C ARG A 157 18.16 -24.86 -9.13
N PHE A 158 17.04 -24.96 -8.41
CA PHE A 158 16.40 -23.80 -7.78
C PHE A 158 17.15 -23.25 -6.55
N GLU A 159 17.85 -24.10 -5.82
CA GLU A 159 18.56 -23.75 -4.57
C GLU A 159 19.98 -23.25 -4.83
N GLU A 160 20.48 -23.40 -6.06
CA GLU A 160 21.82 -22.96 -6.47
C GLU A 160 21.74 -21.63 -7.21
N ILE A 161 22.59 -20.68 -6.81
CA ILE A 161 22.77 -19.40 -7.49
C ILE A 161 23.75 -19.59 -8.65
N SER A 162 23.44 -19.00 -9.80
CA SER A 162 24.36 -18.99 -10.95
C SER A 162 25.71 -18.39 -10.56
N SER A 163 26.80 -19.11 -10.89
CA SER A 163 28.17 -18.69 -10.55
C SER A 163 28.56 -17.33 -11.14
N GLU A 164 27.89 -16.90 -12.20
CA GLU A 164 28.08 -15.57 -12.81
C GLU A 164 27.52 -14.43 -11.95
N LEU A 165 26.54 -14.72 -11.09
CA LEU A 165 25.82 -13.73 -10.28
C LEU A 165 26.35 -13.67 -8.84
N GLY A 166 26.95 -14.75 -8.35
CA GLY A 166 27.54 -14.82 -7.02
C GLY A 166 27.24 -16.12 -6.28
N ASN A 167 27.20 -16.02 -4.95
CA ASN A 167 26.97 -17.15 -4.05
C ASN A 167 25.92 -16.83 -2.96
N LEU A 168 25.59 -17.85 -2.16
CA LEU A 168 24.56 -17.75 -1.12
C LEU A 168 24.92 -16.75 -0.01
N GLU A 169 26.19 -16.60 0.33
CA GLU A 169 26.63 -15.64 1.34
C GLU A 169 26.40 -14.19 0.89
N GLN A 170 26.69 -13.90 -0.38
CA GLN A 170 26.40 -12.60 -0.98
C GLN A 170 24.90 -12.33 -1.03
N PHE A 171 24.08 -13.35 -1.34
CA PHE A 171 22.63 -13.22 -1.29
C PHE A 171 22.12 -12.90 0.12
N ARG A 172 22.59 -13.61 1.15
CA ARG A 172 22.25 -13.32 2.54
C ARG A 172 22.62 -11.89 2.94
N SER A 173 23.80 -11.42 2.53
CA SER A 173 24.24 -10.03 2.78
C SER A 173 23.30 -9.03 2.11
N LEU A 174 22.93 -9.27 0.85
CA LEU A 174 21.98 -8.46 0.09
C LEU A 174 20.61 -8.36 0.78
N VAL A 175 20.03 -9.49 1.19
CA VAL A 175 18.73 -9.53 1.88
C VAL A 175 18.79 -8.74 3.18
N GLN A 176 19.83 -8.95 4.00
CA GLN A 176 20.02 -8.19 5.23
C GLN A 176 20.18 -6.68 4.98
N ALA A 177 20.90 -6.29 3.92
CA ALA A 177 21.06 -4.89 3.55
C ALA A 177 19.74 -4.23 3.10
N ALA A 178 18.91 -4.98 2.36
CA ALA A 178 17.58 -4.55 1.94
C ALA A 178 16.65 -4.36 3.15
N HIS A 179 16.58 -5.35 4.04
CA HIS A 179 15.77 -5.30 5.26
C HIS A 179 16.18 -4.16 6.20
N LYS A 180 17.48 -3.89 6.37
CA LYS A 180 17.99 -2.73 7.12
C LYS A 180 17.49 -1.39 6.58
N LYS A 181 17.07 -1.33 5.32
CA LYS A 181 16.50 -0.13 4.68
C LYS A 181 14.98 -0.18 4.54
N GLY A 182 14.31 -1.19 5.12
CA GLY A 182 12.87 -1.39 5.03
C GLY A 182 12.39 -1.77 3.63
N ILE A 183 13.25 -2.45 2.84
CA ILE A 183 12.93 -2.98 1.53
C ILE A 183 12.78 -4.49 1.65
N SER A 184 11.61 -5.00 1.31
CA SER A 184 11.35 -6.45 1.27
C SER A 184 11.87 -7.05 -0.04
N VAL A 185 12.34 -8.29 -0.01
CA VAL A 185 12.94 -8.96 -1.17
C VAL A 185 12.01 -10.09 -1.64
N VAL A 186 11.64 -10.05 -2.92
CA VAL A 186 10.85 -11.08 -3.60
C VAL A 186 11.72 -11.71 -4.67
N LEU A 187 11.75 -13.03 -4.73
CA LEU A 187 12.58 -13.77 -5.67
C LEU A 187 11.74 -14.33 -6.83
N ASP A 188 12.18 -14.10 -8.06
CA ASP A 188 11.60 -14.75 -9.24
C ASP A 188 12.14 -16.18 -9.37
N LEU A 189 11.25 -17.15 -9.19
CA LEU A 189 11.54 -18.58 -9.27
C LEU A 189 10.91 -19.21 -10.52
N THR A 190 10.74 -18.43 -11.58
CA THR A 190 10.25 -18.94 -12.86
C THR A 190 11.22 -19.99 -13.44
N PRO A 191 10.82 -21.26 -13.59
CA PRO A 191 11.73 -22.37 -13.87
C PRO A 191 12.39 -22.30 -15.24
N ASN A 192 11.67 -21.85 -16.26
CA ASN A 192 12.16 -21.81 -17.63
C ASN A 192 12.23 -20.38 -18.17
N TYR A 193 12.79 -19.48 -17.36
CA TYR A 193 12.76 -18.05 -17.61
C TYR A 193 13.52 -17.61 -18.89
N ARG A 194 14.45 -18.43 -19.41
CA ARG A 194 15.18 -18.21 -20.69
C ARG A 194 14.70 -19.11 -21.83
N GLY A 195 13.76 -20.00 -21.58
CA GLY A 195 13.36 -21.01 -22.57
C GLY A 195 12.43 -20.48 -23.64
N SER A 196 12.48 -21.13 -24.79
CA SER A 196 11.60 -20.86 -25.94
C SER A 196 10.22 -21.48 -25.80
N SER A 197 10.08 -22.52 -24.96
CA SER A 197 8.80 -23.20 -24.69
C SER A 197 7.88 -22.46 -23.71
N GLY A 198 8.27 -21.26 -23.28
CA GLY A 198 7.56 -20.44 -22.30
C GLY A 198 8.10 -20.60 -20.87
N PRO A 199 7.46 -19.96 -19.87
CA PRO A 199 7.97 -19.87 -18.50
C PRO A 199 8.04 -21.21 -17.75
N TRP A 200 7.35 -22.23 -18.26
CA TRP A 200 7.30 -23.58 -17.69
C TRP A 200 7.72 -24.62 -18.74
N PHE A 201 8.46 -25.63 -18.31
CA PHE A 201 8.82 -26.77 -19.16
C PHE A 201 7.56 -27.52 -19.66
N SER A 202 7.67 -28.19 -20.81
CA SER A 202 6.59 -29.01 -21.37
C SER A 202 6.14 -30.13 -20.44
N ASN A 203 7.08 -30.72 -19.67
CA ASN A 203 6.80 -31.71 -18.64
C ASN A 203 6.83 -31.02 -17.27
N ILE A 204 5.67 -30.81 -16.63
CA ILE A 204 5.50 -29.91 -15.46
C ILE A 204 5.92 -30.58 -14.12
N SER A 205 6.62 -31.72 -14.14
CA SER A 205 7.03 -32.42 -12.92
C SER A 205 8.19 -31.76 -12.13
N VAL A 206 8.59 -30.53 -12.44
CA VAL A 206 9.95 -30.03 -12.15
C VAL A 206 10.04 -29.12 -10.91
N THR A 207 8.93 -28.70 -10.31
CA THR A 207 9.01 -27.85 -9.11
C THR A 207 9.31 -28.68 -7.88
N ASN A 208 10.50 -28.46 -7.34
CA ASN A 208 10.83 -28.93 -6.02
C ASN A 208 10.30 -27.94 -4.99
N VAL A 209 9.23 -28.33 -4.30
CA VAL A 209 8.62 -27.56 -3.21
C VAL A 209 9.64 -27.24 -2.09
N SER A 210 10.71 -28.05 -1.94
CA SER A 210 11.80 -27.77 -0.99
C SER A 210 12.50 -26.44 -1.26
N ALA A 211 12.60 -26.03 -2.52
CA ALA A 211 13.31 -24.81 -2.88
C ALA A 211 12.58 -23.57 -2.35
N LEU A 212 11.24 -23.60 -2.32
CA LEU A 212 10.47 -22.52 -1.71
C LEU A 212 10.78 -22.41 -0.23
N VAL A 213 10.74 -23.54 0.50
CA VAL A 213 11.07 -23.57 1.94
C VAL A 213 12.49 -23.08 2.19
N PHE A 214 13.44 -23.49 1.33
CA PHE A 214 14.83 -23.03 1.38
C PHE A 214 14.93 -21.51 1.30
N TRP A 215 14.39 -20.89 0.24
CA TRP A 215 14.47 -19.43 0.06
C TRP A 215 13.73 -18.64 1.15
N MET A 216 12.63 -19.19 1.67
CA MET A 216 11.94 -18.60 2.81
C MET A 216 12.79 -18.60 4.08
N ASN A 217 13.56 -19.67 4.33
CA ASN A 217 14.49 -19.75 5.45
C ASN A 217 15.71 -18.82 5.26
N GLU A 218 16.10 -18.56 4.01
CA GLU A 218 17.11 -17.55 3.65
C GLU A 218 16.61 -16.11 3.82
N GLY A 219 15.33 -15.94 4.16
CA GLY A 219 14.77 -14.68 4.57
C GLY A 219 14.08 -13.88 3.47
N VAL A 220 13.78 -14.50 2.33
CA VAL A 220 12.97 -13.92 1.26
C VAL A 220 11.54 -13.66 1.75
N ASP A 221 10.95 -12.53 1.35
CA ASP A 221 9.62 -12.07 1.80
C ASP A 221 8.51 -12.41 0.79
N GLY A 222 8.84 -13.01 -0.34
CA GLY A 222 7.88 -13.50 -1.29
C GLY A 222 8.47 -14.15 -2.53
N VAL A 223 7.60 -14.72 -3.35
CA VAL A 223 8.00 -15.42 -4.57
C VAL A 223 7.20 -14.88 -5.75
N GLN A 224 7.89 -14.66 -6.86
CA GLN A 224 7.30 -14.36 -8.14
C GLN A 224 7.36 -15.57 -9.07
N LEU A 225 6.26 -15.86 -9.77
CA LEU A 225 6.17 -16.92 -10.77
C LEU A 225 5.44 -16.40 -12.02
N ALA A 226 6.06 -16.52 -13.19
CA ALA A 226 5.40 -16.24 -14.46
C ALA A 226 4.57 -17.43 -14.96
N GLY A 227 3.50 -17.17 -15.72
CA GLY A 227 2.67 -18.20 -16.34
C GLY A 227 1.80 -18.99 -15.35
N VAL A 228 1.31 -18.34 -14.30
CA VAL A 228 0.50 -18.98 -13.24
C VAL A 228 -0.77 -19.64 -13.78
N GLU A 229 -1.33 -19.15 -14.88
CA GLU A 229 -2.49 -19.74 -15.55
C GLU A 229 -2.25 -21.19 -15.98
N ARG A 230 -1.01 -21.54 -16.34
CA ARG A 230 -0.66 -22.88 -16.80
C ARG A 230 -0.47 -23.83 -15.63
N VAL A 231 0.17 -23.39 -14.55
CA VAL A 231 0.44 -24.28 -13.41
C VAL A 231 -0.81 -24.53 -12.59
N ALA A 232 -1.59 -23.47 -12.33
CA ALA A 232 -2.83 -23.60 -11.59
C ALA A 232 -3.83 -24.55 -12.29
N SER A 233 -3.80 -24.63 -13.62
CA SER A 233 -4.67 -25.51 -14.40
C SER A 233 -4.11 -26.92 -14.61
N VAL A 234 -2.81 -27.07 -14.89
CA VAL A 234 -2.23 -28.36 -15.26
C VAL A 234 -1.86 -29.21 -14.04
N VAL A 235 -1.37 -28.60 -12.95
CA VAL A 235 -1.03 -29.32 -11.71
C VAL A 235 -1.59 -28.58 -10.48
N PRO A 236 -2.91 -28.69 -10.21
CA PRO A 236 -3.54 -27.96 -9.12
C PRO A 236 -3.00 -28.31 -7.73
N SER A 237 -2.60 -29.57 -7.49
CA SER A 237 -2.04 -30.01 -6.21
C SER A 237 -0.76 -29.26 -5.86
N LEU A 238 0.17 -29.22 -6.82
CA LEU A 238 1.41 -28.47 -6.68
C LEU A 238 1.14 -26.99 -6.42
N TRP A 239 0.18 -26.39 -7.14
CA TRP A 239 -0.15 -24.98 -6.96
C TRP A 239 -0.69 -24.68 -5.55
N LEU A 240 -1.50 -25.58 -5.00
CA LEU A 240 -1.96 -25.49 -3.61
C LEU A 240 -0.80 -25.59 -2.62
N ASP A 241 0.17 -26.48 -2.85
CA ASP A 241 1.36 -26.61 -2.00
C ASP A 241 2.20 -25.33 -2.02
N ILE A 242 2.44 -24.76 -3.21
CA ILE A 242 3.16 -23.49 -3.38
C ILE A 242 2.48 -22.38 -2.57
N ARG A 243 1.16 -22.24 -2.71
CA ARG A 243 0.38 -21.26 -1.96
C ARG A 243 0.47 -21.48 -0.46
N ALA A 244 0.29 -22.73 -0.01
CA ALA A 244 0.40 -23.06 1.40
C ALA A 244 1.78 -22.72 1.97
N ILE A 245 2.86 -22.89 1.22
CA ILE A 245 4.21 -22.60 1.74
C ILE A 245 4.54 -21.12 1.73
N VAL A 246 4.12 -20.40 0.68
CA VAL A 246 4.41 -18.97 0.56
C VAL A 246 3.51 -18.16 1.48
N GLN A 247 2.20 -18.43 1.48
CA GLN A 247 1.21 -17.58 2.15
C GLN A 247 1.00 -17.96 3.63
N ASN A 248 1.32 -19.19 4.04
CA ASN A 248 1.17 -19.58 5.44
C ASN A 248 2.35 -19.01 6.25
N GLY A 249 2.03 -18.10 7.17
CA GLY A 249 3.02 -17.46 8.04
C GLY A 249 3.63 -18.46 9.03
N THR A 250 4.92 -18.28 9.33
CA THR A 250 5.57 -18.92 10.47
C THR A 250 5.52 -17.98 11.66
N GLU A 251 5.30 -18.49 12.88
CA GLU A 251 5.21 -17.67 14.11
C GLU A 251 6.42 -16.72 14.31
N GLU A 252 7.59 -17.05 13.75
CA GLU A 252 8.82 -16.25 13.82
C GLU A 252 8.84 -14.98 12.95
N ARG A 253 7.96 -14.88 11.94
CA ARG A 253 7.82 -13.68 11.09
C ARG A 253 6.33 -13.34 10.94
N PRO A 254 5.81 -12.39 11.72
CA PRO A 254 4.40 -12.01 11.66
C PRO A 254 4.02 -11.27 10.36
N ASP A 255 5.02 -10.77 9.61
CA ASP A 255 4.78 -10.05 8.35
C ASP A 255 4.35 -11.00 7.23
N LYS A 256 3.29 -10.61 6.51
CA LYS A 256 2.72 -11.38 5.40
C LYS A 256 3.77 -11.55 4.28
N ARG A 257 3.98 -12.80 3.86
CA ARG A 257 4.74 -13.13 2.65
C ARG A 257 3.86 -12.93 1.42
N VAL A 258 4.45 -12.59 0.29
CA VAL A 258 3.71 -12.33 -0.97
C VAL A 258 3.94 -13.42 -2.00
N LEU A 259 2.86 -13.91 -2.62
CA LEU A 259 2.91 -14.67 -3.86
C LEU A 259 2.49 -13.77 -5.03
N ILE A 260 3.43 -13.49 -5.93
CA ILE A 260 3.21 -12.67 -7.12
C ILE A 260 3.10 -13.57 -8.35
N GLY A 261 1.94 -13.55 -9.00
CA GLY A 261 1.78 -14.15 -10.33
C GLY A 261 2.12 -13.14 -11.42
N VAL A 262 2.76 -13.59 -12.49
CA VAL A 262 2.94 -12.80 -13.73
C VAL A 262 2.21 -13.50 -14.86
N THR A 263 1.44 -12.74 -15.64
CA THR A 263 0.71 -13.26 -16.79
C THR A 263 0.85 -12.35 -18.01
N GLU A 264 0.80 -12.93 -19.20
CA GLU A 264 0.85 -12.18 -20.46
C GLU A 264 -0.54 -11.69 -20.92
N ARG A 265 -1.60 -12.07 -20.20
CA ARG A 265 -2.97 -11.63 -20.49
C ARG A 265 -3.10 -10.11 -20.39
N SER A 266 -3.87 -9.54 -21.32
CA SER A 266 -4.13 -8.09 -21.39
C SER A 266 -5.59 -7.70 -21.26
N ALA A 267 -6.53 -8.63 -21.42
CA ALA A 267 -7.96 -8.37 -21.22
C ALA A 267 -8.28 -8.33 -19.72
N ALA A 268 -8.99 -7.30 -19.27
CA ALA A 268 -9.29 -7.09 -17.87
C ALA A 268 -10.18 -8.21 -17.29
N GLU A 269 -11.09 -8.77 -18.09
CA GLU A 269 -11.96 -9.89 -17.72
C GLU A 269 -11.16 -11.17 -17.47
N GLU A 270 -10.18 -11.47 -18.33
CA GLU A 270 -9.31 -12.64 -18.19
C GLU A 270 -8.41 -12.51 -16.95
N VAL A 271 -7.88 -11.32 -16.70
CA VAL A 271 -7.06 -11.02 -15.53
C VAL A 271 -7.89 -11.10 -14.24
N SER A 272 -9.12 -10.58 -14.26
CA SER A 272 -10.09 -10.70 -13.17
C SER A 272 -10.41 -12.16 -12.83
N ALA A 273 -10.69 -12.97 -13.86
CA ALA A 273 -10.96 -14.40 -13.69
C ALA A 273 -9.73 -15.16 -13.15
N LEU A 274 -8.54 -14.82 -13.63
CA LEU A 274 -7.30 -15.43 -13.17
C LEU A 274 -6.97 -15.05 -11.73
N LEU A 275 -7.17 -13.80 -11.32
CA LEU A 275 -6.94 -13.36 -9.94
C LEU A 275 -7.86 -14.11 -8.98
N SER A 276 -9.13 -14.29 -9.34
CA SER A 276 -10.11 -15.05 -8.54
C SER A 276 -9.80 -16.55 -8.45
N SER A 277 -9.27 -17.15 -9.50
CA SER A 277 -9.04 -18.61 -9.57
C SER A 277 -7.64 -19.04 -9.10
N SER A 278 -6.62 -18.22 -9.32
CA SER A 278 -5.24 -18.54 -8.95
C SER A 278 -4.98 -18.39 -7.45
N GLY A 279 -5.61 -17.42 -6.77
CA GLY A 279 -5.39 -17.17 -5.35
C GLY A 279 -3.99 -16.62 -5.01
N VAL A 280 -3.33 -15.99 -5.99
CA VAL A 280 -2.13 -15.16 -5.75
C VAL A 280 -2.49 -13.91 -4.95
N ASP A 281 -1.51 -13.34 -4.25
CA ASP A 281 -1.70 -12.08 -3.51
C ASP A 281 -1.66 -10.87 -4.45
N LEU A 282 -0.79 -10.92 -5.47
CA LEU A 282 -0.69 -9.91 -6.52
C LEU A 282 -0.59 -10.58 -7.89
N LEU A 283 -1.21 -9.98 -8.90
CA LEU A 283 -1.11 -10.42 -10.29
C LEU A 283 -0.60 -9.28 -11.18
N VAL A 284 0.63 -9.42 -11.67
CA VAL A 284 1.24 -8.53 -12.65
C VAL A 284 0.76 -8.98 -14.04
N SER A 285 0.16 -8.06 -14.79
CA SER A 285 -0.53 -8.35 -16.05
C SER A 285 -0.25 -7.29 -17.11
N ARG A 286 -0.64 -7.54 -18.35
CA ARG A 286 -0.43 -6.58 -19.46
C ARG A 286 -1.67 -5.73 -19.75
N VAL A 287 -2.44 -5.38 -18.72
CA VAL A 287 -3.67 -4.56 -18.88
C VAL A 287 -3.33 -3.12 -19.22
N LEU A 288 -2.31 -2.52 -18.58
CA LEU A 288 -1.91 -1.14 -18.83
C LEU A 288 -0.90 -1.00 -19.97
N ARG A 289 -1.13 -1.67 -21.12
CA ARG A 289 -0.22 -1.55 -22.28
C ARG A 289 -0.16 -0.11 -22.76
N PRO A 290 1.02 0.52 -22.87
CA PRO A 290 1.04 1.96 -23.10
C PRO A 290 1.17 2.34 -24.60
N GLY A 291 1.10 1.37 -25.51
CA GLY A 291 1.48 1.53 -26.93
C GLY A 291 0.39 1.86 -27.96
N ASN A 292 -0.91 1.80 -27.64
CA ASN A 292 -1.99 2.29 -28.53
C ASN A 292 -3.38 2.36 -27.86
N THR A 293 -3.43 2.47 -26.54
CA THR A 293 -4.67 2.22 -25.80
C THR A 293 -5.50 3.49 -25.72
N ASP A 294 -6.75 3.37 -26.18
CA ASP A 294 -7.81 4.33 -25.94
C ASP A 294 -7.91 4.59 -24.42
N ALA A 295 -7.77 5.84 -23.99
CA ALA A 295 -7.79 6.18 -22.57
C ALA A 295 -9.13 5.81 -21.89
N GLY A 296 -10.21 5.70 -22.67
CA GLY A 296 -11.50 5.18 -22.25
C GLY A 296 -11.49 3.68 -22.00
N GLU A 297 -10.87 2.88 -22.88
CA GLU A 297 -10.67 1.44 -22.66
C GLU A 297 -9.80 1.17 -21.43
N LEU A 298 -8.74 1.97 -21.24
CA LEU A 298 -7.89 1.94 -20.05
C LEU A 298 -8.73 2.20 -18.79
N ALA A 299 -9.55 3.25 -18.80
CA ALA A 299 -10.41 3.61 -17.68
C ALA A 299 -11.42 2.50 -17.34
N GLN A 300 -12.04 1.90 -18.36
CA GLN A 300 -12.96 0.78 -18.19
C GLN A 300 -12.27 -0.45 -17.59
N SER A 301 -11.07 -0.78 -18.08
CA SER A 301 -10.27 -1.90 -17.58
C SER A 301 -9.88 -1.72 -16.11
N VAL A 302 -9.42 -0.52 -15.74
CA VAL A 302 -9.10 -0.19 -14.34
C VAL A 302 -10.35 -0.24 -13.47
N GLN A 303 -11.47 0.33 -13.93
CA GLN A 303 -12.73 0.34 -13.19
C GLN A 303 -13.28 -1.08 -12.97
N LEU A 304 -13.16 -1.95 -13.97
CA LEU A 304 -13.60 -3.35 -13.88
C LEU A 304 -12.80 -4.10 -12.81
N LEU A 305 -11.47 -4.03 -12.86
CA LEU A 305 -10.60 -4.69 -11.89
C LEU A 305 -10.78 -4.14 -10.48
N TYR A 306 -10.89 -2.82 -10.34
CA TYR A 306 -11.12 -2.16 -9.05
C TYR A 306 -12.48 -2.48 -8.44
N SER A 307 -13.53 -2.67 -9.25
CA SER A 307 -14.86 -3.04 -8.74
C SER A 307 -15.00 -4.54 -8.45
N SER A 308 -14.19 -5.38 -9.08
CA SER A 308 -14.23 -6.84 -8.92
C SER A 308 -13.34 -7.34 -7.78
N HIS A 309 -12.26 -6.63 -7.46
CA HIS A 309 -11.22 -7.08 -6.53
C HIS A 309 -10.79 -5.98 -5.56
N SER A 310 -10.25 -6.39 -4.41
CA SER A 310 -9.63 -5.43 -3.48
C SER A 310 -8.41 -4.78 -4.14
N GLN A 311 -8.27 -3.46 -3.99
CA GLN A 311 -7.07 -2.75 -4.45
C GLN A 311 -5.77 -3.32 -3.87
N THR A 312 -5.83 -3.97 -2.70
CA THR A 312 -4.66 -4.59 -2.06
C THR A 312 -4.10 -5.81 -2.80
N GLN A 313 -4.86 -6.33 -3.77
CA GLN A 313 -4.48 -7.47 -4.61
C GLN A 313 -4.13 -7.04 -6.05
N LEU A 314 -4.36 -5.78 -6.40
CA LEU A 314 -4.09 -5.27 -7.74
C LEU A 314 -2.63 -4.84 -7.82
N ALA A 315 -1.96 -5.28 -8.89
CA ALA A 315 -0.63 -4.80 -9.26
C ALA A 315 -0.68 -4.21 -10.67
N TRP A 316 0.08 -3.14 -10.88
CA TRP A 316 0.11 -2.40 -12.12
C TRP A 316 1.55 -2.30 -12.63
N ASN A 317 1.76 -2.54 -13.91
CA ASN A 317 3.04 -2.30 -14.58
C ASN A 317 2.79 -1.78 -16.01
N LEU A 318 3.75 -1.01 -16.52
CA LEU A 318 3.71 -0.47 -17.88
C LEU A 318 4.81 -1.03 -18.76
N GLY A 319 5.99 -1.25 -18.16
CA GLY A 319 7.10 -2.01 -18.74
C GLY A 319 7.25 -3.36 -18.03
N GLY A 320 8.32 -4.07 -18.40
CA GLY A 320 8.62 -5.36 -17.80
C GLY A 320 9.66 -6.13 -18.59
N ARG A 321 9.98 -7.32 -18.09
CA ARG A 321 10.98 -8.20 -18.69
C ARG A 321 10.64 -8.61 -20.13
N ALA A 322 9.35 -8.83 -20.41
CA ALA A 322 8.88 -9.24 -21.73
C ALA A 322 8.54 -8.05 -22.64
N GLU A 323 8.08 -6.95 -22.05
CA GLU A 323 7.60 -5.76 -22.75
C GLU A 323 8.76 -4.84 -23.17
N GLY A 324 9.79 -4.74 -22.33
CA GLY A 324 10.84 -3.71 -22.45
C GLY A 324 10.60 -2.53 -21.50
N HIS A 325 11.42 -1.50 -21.65
CA HIS A 325 11.36 -0.29 -20.82
C HIS A 325 10.26 0.67 -21.27
N LEU A 326 9.67 1.41 -20.33
CA LEU A 326 8.58 2.34 -20.59
C LEU A 326 8.94 3.36 -21.68
N ALA A 327 10.14 3.93 -21.63
CA ALA A 327 10.56 4.96 -22.59
C ALA A 327 10.63 4.45 -24.03
N SER A 328 10.92 3.16 -24.24
CA SER A 328 10.90 2.54 -25.57
C SER A 328 9.48 2.25 -26.07
N LEU A 329 8.53 2.03 -25.16
CA LEU A 329 7.14 1.74 -25.50
C LEU A 329 6.33 2.99 -25.85
N VAL A 330 6.55 4.11 -25.15
CA VAL A 330 5.76 5.35 -25.32
C VAL A 330 6.54 6.55 -25.84
N GLY A 331 7.87 6.43 -25.92
CA GLY A 331 8.75 7.55 -26.20
C GLY A 331 9.05 8.42 -24.97
N PRO A 332 10.18 9.15 -24.97
CA PRO A 332 10.69 9.86 -23.80
C PRO A 332 9.77 11.00 -23.31
N ALA A 333 8.96 11.58 -24.19
CA ALA A 333 8.06 12.68 -23.84
C ALA A 333 6.92 12.24 -22.90
N LEU A 334 6.46 10.99 -23.02
CA LEU A 334 5.30 10.48 -22.29
C LEU A 334 5.67 9.70 -21.02
N VAL A 335 6.97 9.50 -20.73
CA VAL A 335 7.44 8.75 -19.55
C VAL A 335 6.86 9.35 -18.27
N ARG A 336 6.97 10.67 -18.05
CA ARG A 336 6.46 11.31 -16.83
C ARG A 336 4.94 11.19 -16.68
N LEU A 337 4.21 11.24 -17.79
CA LEU A 337 2.76 11.08 -17.79
C LEU A 337 2.39 9.68 -17.27
N HIS A 338 3.05 8.67 -17.82
CA HIS A 338 2.83 7.26 -17.48
C HIS A 338 3.33 6.91 -16.07
N THR A 339 4.43 7.51 -15.61
CA THR A 339 4.87 7.43 -14.20
C THR A 339 3.81 8.00 -13.26
N LEU A 340 3.19 9.13 -13.62
CA LEU A 340 2.11 9.72 -12.83
C LEU A 340 0.90 8.79 -12.76
N LEU A 341 0.51 8.22 -13.89
CA LEU A 341 -0.59 7.24 -13.97
C LEU A 341 -0.31 6.06 -13.03
N LEU A 342 0.83 5.39 -13.21
CA LEU A 342 1.20 4.20 -12.46
C LEU A 342 1.19 4.43 -10.94
N LEU A 343 1.77 5.54 -10.48
CA LEU A 343 1.88 5.85 -9.05
C LEU A 343 0.60 6.44 -8.45
N THR A 344 -0.42 6.80 -9.24
CA THR A 344 -1.70 7.33 -8.74
C THR A 344 -2.86 6.35 -8.84
N LEU A 345 -2.70 5.24 -9.56
CA LEU A 345 -3.69 4.15 -9.59
C LEU A 345 -3.83 3.41 -8.24
N PRO A 346 -5.02 2.84 -7.95
CA PRO A 346 -5.27 2.06 -6.72
C PRO A 346 -4.63 0.67 -6.82
N GLY A 347 -3.79 0.29 -5.85
CA GLY A 347 -3.03 -0.97 -5.87
C GLY A 347 -1.53 -0.79 -6.06
N ALA A 348 -0.75 -1.87 -6.06
CA ALA A 348 0.71 -1.87 -6.01
C ALA A 348 1.35 -1.48 -7.37
N PRO A 349 2.10 -0.37 -7.45
CA PRO A 349 2.83 -0.03 -8.67
C PRO A 349 4.12 -0.83 -8.76
N VAL A 350 4.30 -1.54 -9.88
CA VAL A 350 5.51 -2.29 -10.22
C VAL A 350 6.26 -1.53 -11.31
N VAL A 351 7.50 -1.16 -10.99
CA VAL A 351 8.36 -0.32 -11.82
C VAL A 351 9.54 -1.16 -12.28
N ASN A 352 9.82 -1.21 -13.58
CA ASN A 352 11.02 -1.90 -14.07
C ASN A 352 12.25 -1.01 -13.85
N TYR A 353 13.41 -1.63 -13.61
CA TYR A 353 14.64 -0.86 -13.44
C TYR A 353 14.86 0.05 -14.65
N GLY A 354 15.33 1.27 -14.42
CA GLY A 354 15.58 2.23 -15.49
C GLY A 354 14.34 3.05 -15.93
N ASP A 355 13.11 2.62 -15.64
CA ASP A 355 11.91 3.40 -15.97
C ASP A 355 11.89 4.76 -15.24
N GLU A 356 12.51 4.85 -14.06
CA GLU A 356 12.61 6.08 -13.27
C GLU A 356 13.57 7.12 -13.88
N ILE A 357 14.48 6.70 -14.75
CA ILE A 357 15.38 7.59 -15.51
C ILE A 357 14.94 7.75 -16.96
N GLY A 358 13.93 7.00 -17.41
CA GLY A 358 13.53 6.93 -18.80
C GLY A 358 14.53 6.18 -19.68
N LEU A 359 15.16 5.13 -19.13
CA LEU A 359 16.08 4.26 -19.86
C LEU A 359 15.36 3.65 -21.06
N MET A 360 16.02 3.68 -22.21
CA MET A 360 15.49 3.08 -23.44
C MET A 360 16.18 1.75 -23.71
N ASP A 361 15.40 0.80 -24.18
CA ASP A 361 15.91 -0.41 -24.81
C ASP A 361 16.84 -0.05 -25.97
N GLN A 362 17.93 -0.82 -26.08
CA GLN A 362 18.89 -0.71 -27.18
C GLN A 362 18.72 -1.96 -28.07
N ASP A 363 19.80 -2.65 -28.38
CA ASP A 363 19.77 -3.94 -29.08
C ASP A 363 19.08 -5.04 -28.26
N THR A 364 18.97 -4.85 -26.94
CA THR A 364 18.33 -5.79 -26.02
C THR A 364 17.31 -5.08 -25.13
N LYS A 365 16.36 -5.86 -24.59
CA LYS A 365 15.41 -5.44 -23.53
C LYS A 365 16.05 -5.33 -22.15
N PHE A 366 17.36 -5.59 -22.05
CA PHE A 366 18.15 -5.49 -20.84
C PHE A 366 19.31 -4.48 -21.05
N PRO A 367 19.01 -3.21 -21.39
CA PRO A 367 20.03 -2.17 -21.44
C PRO A 367 20.73 -2.05 -20.08
N ARG A 368 22.01 -1.66 -20.12
CA ARG A 368 22.79 -1.41 -18.91
C ARG A 368 22.22 -0.22 -18.14
N MET A 369 22.04 -0.40 -16.83
CA MET A 369 21.59 0.66 -15.93
C MET A 369 22.70 1.70 -15.74
N LEU A 370 22.31 2.97 -15.70
CA LEU A 370 23.23 4.09 -15.68
C LEU A 370 23.35 4.63 -14.24
N TRP A 371 24.35 4.16 -13.51
CA TRP A 371 24.57 4.54 -12.10
C TRP A 371 25.60 5.65 -11.90
N ASP A 372 26.75 5.52 -12.57
CA ASP A 372 27.99 6.23 -12.23
C ASP A 372 28.60 6.97 -13.43
N SER A 373 27.87 7.13 -14.54
CA SER A 373 28.29 7.99 -15.64
C SER A 373 28.11 9.47 -15.27
N ASP A 374 29.24 10.16 -14.99
CA ASP A 374 29.29 11.62 -14.76
C ASP A 374 28.67 12.43 -15.92
N GLU A 375 28.66 11.85 -17.12
CA GLU A 375 28.05 12.44 -18.31
C GLU A 375 26.53 12.64 -18.19
N GLU A 376 25.82 11.87 -17.35
CA GLU A 376 24.34 11.92 -17.28
C GLU A 376 23.74 12.45 -15.98
N ARG A 377 24.47 12.48 -14.85
CA ARG A 377 24.05 13.30 -13.69
C ARG A 377 23.89 14.78 -14.04
N SER A 378 24.43 15.19 -15.19
CA SER A 378 24.28 16.53 -15.76
C SER A 378 23.22 16.62 -16.87
N VAL A 379 22.68 15.50 -17.38
CA VAL A 379 21.65 15.52 -18.44
C VAL A 379 20.31 15.95 -17.83
N PRO A 380 19.77 17.13 -18.21
CA PRO A 380 18.61 17.69 -17.53
C PRO A 380 17.32 16.89 -17.75
N SER A 381 17.19 16.10 -18.81
CA SER A 381 16.02 15.25 -19.05
C SER A 381 15.96 14.08 -18.06
N VAL A 382 17.06 13.34 -17.89
CA VAL A 382 17.18 12.21 -16.95
C VAL A 382 16.93 12.67 -15.52
N CYS A 383 17.60 13.75 -15.09
CA CYS A 383 17.41 14.32 -13.76
C CYS A 383 15.96 14.75 -13.50
N ARG A 384 15.27 15.25 -14.53
CA ARG A 384 13.85 15.62 -14.44
C ARG A 384 12.94 14.42 -14.25
N VAL A 385 13.18 13.30 -14.94
CA VAL A 385 12.35 12.07 -14.77
C VAL A 385 12.61 11.44 -13.40
N ALA A 386 13.87 11.29 -13.00
CA ALA A 386 14.23 10.71 -11.71
C ALA A 386 13.72 11.55 -10.53
N GLY A 387 13.87 12.88 -10.61
CA GLY A 387 13.33 13.80 -9.62
C GLY A 387 11.80 13.72 -9.52
N PHE A 388 11.12 13.64 -10.67
CA PHE A 388 9.66 13.49 -10.74
C PHE A 388 9.19 12.17 -10.11
N PHE A 389 9.83 11.06 -10.44
CA PHE A 389 9.55 9.75 -9.84
C PHE A 389 9.73 9.78 -8.32
N ARG A 390 10.85 10.33 -7.83
CA ARG A 390 11.15 10.40 -6.40
C ARG A 390 10.10 11.20 -5.63
N VAL A 391 9.74 12.39 -6.12
CA VAL A 391 8.72 13.24 -5.48
C VAL A 391 7.38 12.52 -5.41
N LEU A 392 6.97 11.86 -6.50
CA LEU A 392 5.68 11.17 -6.54
C LEU A 392 5.66 9.89 -5.69
N SER A 393 6.75 9.13 -5.67
CA SER A 393 6.92 7.97 -4.79
C SER A 393 6.88 8.36 -3.32
N GLU A 394 7.55 9.46 -2.95
CA GLU A 394 7.50 10.00 -1.59
C GLU A 394 6.11 10.50 -1.21
N LEU A 395 5.43 11.22 -2.12
CA LEU A 395 4.05 11.67 -1.92
C LEU A 395 3.13 10.48 -1.68
N ARG A 396 3.20 9.46 -2.55
CA ARG A 396 2.40 8.24 -2.38
C ARG A 396 2.68 7.58 -1.03
N GLY A 397 3.93 7.49 -0.58
CA GLY A 397 4.27 6.89 0.71
C GLY A 397 3.76 7.65 1.95
N LYS A 398 3.38 8.92 1.81
CA LYS A 398 2.88 9.77 2.91
C LYS A 398 1.36 9.92 2.89
N GLU A 399 0.76 9.98 1.70
CA GLU A 399 -0.64 10.35 1.54
C GLU A 399 -1.58 9.15 1.56
N ARG A 400 -2.46 9.10 2.58
CA ARG A 400 -3.44 8.02 2.75
C ARG A 400 -4.39 7.88 1.56
N SER A 401 -4.78 9.01 0.96
CA SER A 401 -5.62 9.00 -0.24
C SER A 401 -4.96 8.33 -1.44
N LEU A 402 -3.63 8.42 -1.59
CA LEU A 402 -2.93 7.75 -2.68
C LEU A 402 -2.65 6.27 -2.37
N LEU A 403 -2.43 5.92 -1.10
CA LEU A 403 -2.21 4.53 -0.66
C LEU A 403 -3.49 3.70 -0.67
N TYR A 404 -4.53 4.18 -0.01
CA TYR A 404 -5.75 3.42 0.29
C TYR A 404 -7.01 4.06 -0.26
N GLY A 405 -6.91 5.29 -0.77
CA GLY A 405 -8.08 6.05 -1.20
C GLY A 405 -8.84 5.37 -2.32
N ASP A 406 -10.16 5.52 -2.26
CA ASP A 406 -11.10 5.02 -3.24
C ASP A 406 -10.83 5.69 -4.60
N PHE A 407 -11.00 4.93 -5.67
CA PHE A 407 -10.86 5.40 -7.04
C PHE A 407 -12.22 5.81 -7.61
N LEU A 408 -12.34 7.07 -8.02
CA LEU A 408 -13.56 7.62 -8.61
C LEU A 408 -13.25 8.22 -9.98
N LEU A 409 -13.82 7.65 -11.03
CA LEU A 409 -13.65 8.16 -12.40
C LEU A 409 -14.42 9.48 -12.57
N LEU A 410 -13.73 10.54 -13.03
CA LEU A 410 -14.32 11.87 -13.21
C LEU A 410 -14.62 12.20 -14.69
N SER A 411 -13.72 11.82 -15.59
CA SER A 411 -13.84 12.04 -17.02
C SER A 411 -13.01 10.99 -17.75
N ASN A 412 -13.53 10.47 -18.85
CA ASN A 412 -12.76 9.69 -19.80
C ASN A 412 -13.16 10.05 -21.23
N SER A 413 -12.20 9.98 -22.14
CA SER A 413 -12.39 10.03 -23.58
C SER A 413 -11.36 9.10 -24.23
N SER A 414 -11.31 9.05 -25.55
CA SER A 414 -10.30 8.24 -26.24
C SER A 414 -8.86 8.67 -26.00
N SER A 415 -8.65 9.93 -25.62
CA SER A 415 -7.31 10.54 -25.48
C SER A 415 -7.09 11.27 -24.16
N SER A 416 -8.06 11.27 -23.25
CA SER A 416 -7.96 11.97 -21.97
C SER A 416 -8.60 11.17 -20.84
N LEU A 417 -8.05 11.31 -19.64
CA LEU A 417 -8.52 10.63 -18.44
C LEU A 417 -8.39 11.56 -17.25
N ALA A 418 -9.41 11.59 -16.39
CA ALA A 418 -9.30 12.18 -15.07
C ALA A 418 -10.03 11.31 -14.04
N PHE A 419 -9.38 11.09 -12.91
CA PHE A 419 -9.96 10.38 -11.78
C PHE A 419 -9.52 11.00 -10.45
N GLN A 420 -10.29 10.71 -9.41
CA GLN A 420 -10.08 11.19 -8.06
C GLN A 420 -9.65 10.04 -7.15
N ARG A 421 -8.76 10.34 -6.19
CA ARG A 421 -8.42 9.48 -5.06
C ARG A 421 -8.91 10.11 -3.76
N VAL A 422 -9.74 9.39 -3.01
CA VAL A 422 -10.42 9.91 -1.81
C VAL A 422 -10.22 8.96 -0.63
N TRP A 423 -9.78 9.48 0.51
CA TRP A 423 -9.75 8.70 1.75
C TRP A 423 -10.26 9.52 2.93
N ASP A 424 -11.43 9.13 3.45
CA ASP A 424 -12.00 9.66 4.70
C ASP A 424 -11.90 11.20 4.78
N GLN A 425 -11.30 11.74 5.85
CA GLN A 425 -11.08 13.18 6.08
C GLN A 425 -9.71 13.68 5.55
N SER A 426 -9.00 12.86 4.77
CA SER A 426 -7.67 13.23 4.23
C SER A 426 -7.79 14.16 3.01
N GLU A 427 -6.66 14.77 2.61
CA GLU A 427 -6.60 15.53 1.35
C GLU A 427 -7.02 14.65 0.17
N ARG A 428 -7.77 15.23 -0.76
CA ARG A 428 -8.26 14.54 -1.96
C ARG A 428 -7.38 14.91 -3.14
N TYR A 429 -7.16 13.95 -4.03
CA TYR A 429 -6.31 14.14 -5.21
C TYR A 429 -7.08 13.91 -6.49
N ILE A 430 -6.79 14.71 -7.52
CA ILE A 430 -7.25 14.51 -8.90
C ILE A 430 -6.03 14.25 -9.76
N ALA A 431 -5.98 13.11 -10.43
CA ALA A 431 -5.00 12.82 -11.46
C ALA A 431 -5.66 13.02 -12.82
N ALA A 432 -5.06 13.87 -13.66
CA ALA A 432 -5.58 14.25 -14.96
C ALA A 432 -4.50 14.08 -16.05
N PHE A 433 -4.91 13.56 -17.20
CA PHE A 433 -4.02 13.10 -18.27
C PHE A 433 -4.57 13.47 -19.64
N ASN A 434 -3.69 13.95 -20.51
CA ASN A 434 -3.98 14.17 -21.92
C ASN A 434 -2.91 13.50 -22.80
N TRP A 435 -3.31 12.46 -23.54
CA TRP A 435 -2.49 11.78 -24.54
C TRP A 435 -2.67 12.36 -25.95
N ALA A 436 -3.63 13.27 -26.16
CA ALA A 436 -3.86 13.90 -27.46
C ALA A 436 -2.63 14.72 -27.92
N PRO A 437 -2.41 14.84 -29.23
CA PRO A 437 -1.37 15.73 -29.78
C PRO A 437 -1.74 17.22 -29.69
N GLU A 438 -2.95 17.53 -29.23
CA GLU A 438 -3.47 18.89 -29.06
C GLU A 438 -3.91 19.14 -27.62
N GLU A 439 -4.13 20.41 -27.29
CA GLU A 439 -4.70 20.78 -25.99
C GLU A 439 -6.13 20.26 -25.85
N ALA A 440 -6.43 19.61 -24.73
CA ALA A 440 -7.74 19.07 -24.42
C ALA A 440 -8.31 19.72 -23.16
N ALA A 441 -9.59 20.11 -23.23
CA ALA A 441 -10.37 20.46 -22.05
C ALA A 441 -10.91 19.18 -21.40
N LEU A 442 -10.82 19.08 -20.08
CA LEU A 442 -11.25 17.92 -19.31
C LEU A 442 -12.56 18.23 -18.58
N PRO A 443 -13.72 17.81 -19.11
CA PRO A 443 -15.00 18.04 -18.45
C PRO A 443 -15.13 17.13 -17.22
N LEU A 444 -14.74 17.62 -16.05
CA LEU A 444 -14.84 16.86 -14.82
C LEU A 444 -16.32 16.69 -14.41
N SER A 445 -16.74 15.45 -14.12
CA SER A 445 -18.10 15.16 -13.69
C SER A 445 -18.47 15.93 -12.43
N ARG A 446 -19.60 16.65 -12.48
CA ARG A 446 -20.17 17.41 -11.35
C ARG A 446 -20.70 16.51 -10.22
N ALA A 447 -20.81 15.21 -10.45
CA ALA A 447 -21.33 14.25 -9.46
C ALA A 447 -20.41 14.09 -8.24
N ALA A 448 -19.12 14.46 -8.34
CA ALA A 448 -18.11 14.20 -7.33
C ALA A 448 -17.96 15.28 -6.23
N ALA A 449 -18.93 16.21 -6.09
CA ALA A 449 -18.87 17.32 -5.13
C ALA A 449 -17.51 18.04 -5.14
N LEU A 450 -16.99 18.32 -6.34
CA LEU A 450 -15.69 18.95 -6.53
C LEU A 450 -15.76 20.44 -6.16
N PRO A 451 -14.72 21.00 -5.50
CA PRO A 451 -14.63 22.44 -5.30
C PRO A 451 -14.43 23.15 -6.64
N GLN A 452 -14.63 24.48 -6.66
CA GLN A 452 -14.33 25.25 -7.87
C GLN A 452 -12.83 25.29 -8.17
N ARG A 453 -11.97 25.31 -7.15
CA ARG A 453 -10.51 25.43 -7.30
C ARG A 453 -9.77 24.30 -6.60
N ALA A 454 -8.65 23.90 -7.19
CA ALA A 454 -7.68 22.97 -6.61
C ALA A 454 -6.26 23.53 -6.71
N SER A 455 -5.34 23.01 -5.88
CA SER A 455 -3.93 23.36 -5.90
C SER A 455 -3.14 22.33 -6.72
N VAL A 456 -2.22 22.77 -7.58
CA VAL A 456 -1.35 21.88 -8.36
C VAL A 456 -0.26 21.31 -7.45
N VAL A 457 -0.18 19.98 -7.33
CA VAL A 457 0.89 19.30 -6.58
C VAL A 457 2.07 19.01 -7.50
N LEU A 458 1.77 18.43 -8.66
CA LEU A 458 2.78 17.99 -9.61
C LEU A 458 2.22 18.12 -11.04
N SER A 459 3.05 18.57 -11.99
CA SER A 459 2.69 18.67 -13.40
C SER A 459 3.86 18.21 -14.26
N THR A 460 3.58 17.51 -15.35
CA THR A 460 4.62 17.16 -16.33
C THR A 460 5.11 18.39 -17.11
N ASN A 461 4.34 19.49 -17.11
CA ASN A 461 4.72 20.80 -17.64
C ASN A 461 4.56 21.85 -16.53
N ALA A 462 5.63 22.07 -15.77
CA ALA A 462 5.66 23.01 -14.65
C ALA A 462 5.54 24.49 -15.08
N SER A 463 5.84 24.83 -16.33
CA SER A 463 5.70 26.21 -16.82
C SER A 463 4.24 26.59 -17.04
N ALA A 464 3.43 25.66 -17.53
CA ALA A 464 2.00 25.88 -17.75
C ALA A 464 1.19 25.73 -16.45
N LEU A 465 1.55 24.75 -15.62
CA LEU A 465 0.92 24.49 -14.32
C LEU A 465 2.01 24.41 -13.24
N PRO A 466 2.41 25.56 -12.66
CA PRO A 466 3.40 25.59 -11.57
C PRO A 466 2.88 24.90 -10.32
N ALA A 467 3.78 24.27 -9.56
CA ALA A 467 3.43 23.70 -8.25
C ALA A 467 2.87 24.79 -7.31
N ASP A 468 1.93 24.39 -6.47
CA ASP A 468 1.16 25.22 -5.53
C ASP A 468 0.28 26.32 -6.14
N SER A 469 0.23 26.43 -7.48
CA SER A 469 -0.70 27.32 -8.15
C SER A 469 -2.15 26.84 -8.03
N SER A 470 -3.12 27.76 -8.08
CA SER A 470 -4.55 27.46 -7.98
C SER A 470 -5.21 27.44 -9.36
N VAL A 471 -5.86 26.33 -9.71
CA VAL A 471 -6.51 26.09 -11.00
C VAL A 471 -8.02 25.95 -10.81
N ASP A 472 -8.81 26.51 -11.74
CA ASP A 472 -10.25 26.30 -11.79
C ASP A 472 -10.55 24.93 -12.44
N LEU A 473 -11.27 24.07 -11.71
CA LEU A 473 -11.60 22.71 -12.15
C LEU A 473 -12.64 22.68 -13.28
N THR A 474 -13.40 23.76 -13.48
CA THR A 474 -14.40 23.85 -14.55
C THR A 474 -13.79 24.13 -15.92
N GLU A 475 -12.60 24.73 -15.95
CA GLU A 475 -11.86 25.12 -17.15
C GLU A 475 -10.51 24.38 -17.27
N LEU A 476 -10.36 23.23 -16.60
CA LEU A 476 -9.11 22.49 -16.61
C LEU A 476 -8.74 22.06 -18.04
N ARG A 477 -7.60 22.57 -18.51
CA ARG A 477 -7.00 22.27 -19.82
C ARG A 477 -5.61 21.70 -19.63
N LEU A 478 -5.29 20.69 -20.42
CA LEU A 478 -3.96 20.09 -20.48
C LEU A 478 -3.46 20.13 -21.91
N GLY A 479 -2.22 20.58 -22.10
CA GLY A 479 -1.52 20.50 -23.37
C GLY A 479 -1.19 19.06 -23.79
N PRO A 480 -0.53 18.89 -24.95
CA PRO A 480 -0.24 17.57 -25.49
C PRO A 480 0.73 16.77 -24.64
N GLY A 481 0.40 15.52 -24.35
CA GLY A 481 1.22 14.65 -23.48
C GLY A 481 1.35 15.17 -22.04
N GLN A 482 0.48 16.09 -21.62
CA GLN A 482 0.53 16.70 -20.30
C GLN A 482 -0.28 15.90 -19.28
N ALA A 483 0.23 15.79 -18.06
CA ALA A 483 -0.51 15.30 -16.91
C ALA A 483 -0.28 16.19 -15.69
N ALA A 484 -1.27 16.21 -14.82
CA ALA A 484 -1.23 16.98 -13.58
C ALA A 484 -1.88 16.18 -12.44
N LEU A 485 -1.29 16.31 -11.26
CA LEU A 485 -1.85 15.88 -9.98
C LEU A 485 -2.25 17.13 -9.20
N LEU A 486 -3.55 17.24 -8.91
CA LEU A 486 -4.14 18.35 -8.16
C LEU A 486 -4.57 17.86 -6.79
N ARG A 487 -4.54 18.73 -5.78
CA ARG A 487 -5.04 18.46 -4.43
C ARG A 487 -6.09 19.47 -4.00
N PHE A 488 -6.99 19.02 -3.13
CA PHE A 488 -7.93 19.89 -2.44
C PHE A 488 -8.37 19.28 -1.09
N PRO A 489 -8.75 20.11 -0.12
CA PRO A 489 -9.08 19.64 1.23
C PRO A 489 -10.43 18.89 1.27
N TYR A 490 -10.61 18.08 2.29
CA TYR A 490 -11.92 17.52 2.63
C TYR A 490 -12.84 18.64 3.13
N THR A 491 -13.95 18.88 2.42
CA THR A 491 -15.04 19.75 2.87
C THR A 491 -16.12 18.85 3.47
N GLY A 492 -16.33 18.96 4.78
CA GLY A 492 -17.21 18.09 5.58
C GLY A 492 -18.66 18.01 5.14
#